data_AF-A0A542YNG4-F1
#
_entry.id   AF-A0A542YNG4-F1
#
_cell.length_a   1.000
_cell.length_b   1.000
_cell.length_c   1.000
_cell.angle_alpha   90.00
_cell.angle_beta   90.00
_cell.angle_gamma   90.00
#
_symmetry.space_group_name_H-M   'P 1'
#
loop_
_entity.id
_entity.type
_entity.pdbx_description
1 polymer ?
#
loop_
_entity_poly.entity_id
_entity_poly.type
_entity_poly.pdbx_seq_one_letter_code
_entity_poly.pdbx_strand_id
1 'polypeptide(L)'
;MKKTSFLALALSATVVLGACSSEDEPSDDTTAAEDNGAAAGGDSEDTAEDTGAAGDSADETGAAADEAGETEAAGSYADPACEEFFTEGGPLADRADAAREAITAGDIVDMPTYSEVNLLKQRIDATASSAPEDISTLLLEVNAPFAETVDAVNEGSVVDEDGVITLPEIDVQGSADAQAELETACAG
;
A
#
# COMPACT_ATOMS: atom_id res chain seq x y z
N MET A 1 32.99 -40.02 -24.39
CA MET A 1 32.33 -40.17 -25.71
C MET A 1 30.85 -39.88 -25.54
N LYS A 2 30.30 -38.99 -26.38
CA LYS A 2 28.86 -38.77 -26.69
C LYS A 2 27.96 -38.26 -25.54
N LYS A 3 27.06 -37.30 -25.71
CA LYS A 3 26.76 -36.25 -26.71
C LYS A 3 25.63 -35.43 -26.05
N THR A 4 25.70 -34.12 -26.25
CA THR A 4 24.68 -33.08 -25.98
C THR A 4 23.22 -33.47 -26.27
N SER A 5 22.29 -32.94 -25.47
CA SER A 5 20.98 -32.48 -25.96
C SER A 5 20.50 -31.28 -25.16
N PHE A 6 20.71 -30.10 -25.74
CA PHE A 6 19.95 -28.88 -25.45
C PHE A 6 18.59 -29.02 -26.14
N LEU A 7 17.50 -28.88 -25.40
CA LEU A 7 16.16 -28.72 -25.98
C LEU A 7 15.66 -27.31 -25.64
N ALA A 8 15.90 -26.38 -26.57
CA ALA A 8 15.30 -25.05 -26.55
C ALA A 8 13.88 -25.16 -27.09
N LEU A 9 12.89 -24.79 -26.28
CA LEU A 9 11.49 -24.72 -26.66
C LEU A 9 11.12 -23.23 -26.73
N ALA A 10 11.28 -22.66 -27.91
CA ALA A 10 10.85 -21.29 -28.21
C ALA A 10 9.35 -21.31 -28.52
N LEU A 11 8.53 -20.84 -27.56
CA LEU A 11 7.13 -20.52 -27.78
C LEU A 11 7.01 -19.07 -28.22
N SER A 12 6.93 -18.88 -29.55
CA SER A 12 6.56 -17.61 -30.17
C SER A 12 5.05 -17.42 -30.08
N ALA A 13 4.58 -16.61 -29.13
CA ALA A 13 3.19 -16.17 -29.06
C ALA A 13 3.02 -14.90 -29.90
N THR A 14 2.30 -15.03 -31.01
CA THR A 14 1.86 -13.92 -31.85
C THR A 14 0.63 -13.27 -31.20
N VAL A 15 0.80 -12.10 -30.59
CA VAL A 15 -0.34 -11.27 -30.16
C VAL A 15 -0.80 -10.43 -31.35
N VAL A 16 -2.00 -10.74 -31.85
CA VAL A 16 -2.75 -9.91 -32.79
C VAL A 16 -3.27 -8.69 -32.03
N LEU A 17 -2.82 -7.49 -32.41
CA LEU A 17 -3.45 -6.23 -32.03
C LEU A 17 -4.81 -6.15 -32.75
N GLY A 18 -5.88 -6.49 -32.05
CA GLY A 18 -7.23 -6.11 -32.41
C GLY A 18 -7.45 -4.63 -32.11
N ALA A 19 -7.33 -3.80 -33.13
CA ALA A 19 -7.81 -2.42 -33.11
C ALA A 19 -9.35 -2.43 -33.08
N CYS A 20 -9.95 -2.08 -31.94
CA CYS A 20 -11.35 -1.71 -31.88
C CYS A 20 -11.49 -0.30 -32.47
N SER A 21 -12.17 -0.22 -33.61
CA SER A 21 -12.63 1.02 -34.23
C SER A 21 -13.50 1.81 -33.26
N SER A 22 -13.08 3.03 -32.97
CA SER A 22 -13.96 4.11 -32.51
C SER A 22 -14.70 4.66 -33.72
N GLU A 23 -16.01 4.43 -33.79
CA GLU A 23 -16.86 4.99 -34.85
C GLU A 23 -18.25 5.25 -34.26
N ASP A 24 -18.39 6.37 -33.55
CA ASP A 24 -19.67 7.05 -33.32
C ASP A 24 -19.41 8.51 -32.92
N GLU A 25 -19.62 9.42 -33.86
CA GLU A 25 -19.80 10.88 -33.67
C GLU A 25 -20.91 11.32 -34.63
N PRO A 26 -21.51 12.51 -34.52
CA PRO A 26 -21.96 13.26 -33.34
C PRO A 26 -23.43 13.72 -33.51
N SER A 27 -24.07 14.32 -32.48
CA SER A 27 -25.03 15.43 -32.69
C SER A 27 -25.29 16.22 -31.40
N ASP A 28 -25.08 17.53 -31.57
CA ASP A 28 -25.42 18.69 -30.74
C ASP A 28 -26.92 18.83 -30.37
N ASP A 29 -27.19 19.88 -29.57
CA ASP A 29 -28.48 20.45 -29.15
C ASP A 29 -29.13 19.79 -27.90
N THR A 30 -29.17 20.41 -26.72
CA THR A 30 -29.88 21.69 -26.49
C THR A 30 -29.54 22.27 -25.11
N THR A 31 -29.37 23.60 -25.08
CA THR A 31 -29.39 24.46 -23.90
C THR A 31 -30.78 24.56 -23.27
N ALA A 32 -30.89 24.54 -21.93
CA ALA A 32 -31.88 25.34 -21.19
C ALA A 32 -31.57 25.35 -19.69
N ALA A 33 -31.29 26.54 -19.17
CA ALA A 33 -31.30 26.87 -17.75
C ALA A 33 -32.73 27.19 -17.30
N GLU A 34 -33.18 26.70 -16.15
CA GLU A 34 -34.19 27.28 -15.21
C GLU A 34 -33.92 26.60 -13.84
N ASP A 35 -33.52 27.30 -12.76
CA ASP A 35 -34.23 28.28 -11.92
C ASP A 35 -35.32 27.69 -11.00
N ASN A 36 -35.34 28.19 -9.76
CA ASN A 36 -36.18 27.90 -8.57
C ASN A 36 -35.59 26.88 -7.57
N GLY A 37 -35.28 27.19 -6.31
CA GLY A 37 -35.74 28.29 -5.48
C GLY A 37 -36.48 27.76 -4.24
N ALA A 38 -35.80 27.83 -3.09
CA ALA A 38 -36.29 28.07 -1.72
C ALA A 38 -37.32 27.13 -1.03
N ALA A 39 -36.96 26.63 0.17
CA ALA A 39 -37.65 26.81 1.48
C ALA A 39 -37.09 25.76 2.48
N ALA A 40 -36.39 26.08 3.59
CA ALA A 40 -36.76 26.81 4.82
C ALA A 40 -37.44 25.94 5.91
N GLY A 41 -36.91 26.03 7.15
CA GLY A 41 -37.50 25.58 8.42
C GLY A 41 -36.74 24.39 9.03
N GLY A 42 -35.97 24.53 10.12
CA GLY A 42 -36.41 24.73 11.52
C GLY A 42 -36.50 23.34 12.18
N ASP A 43 -35.96 23.01 13.36
CA ASP A 43 -35.87 23.74 14.63
C ASP A 43 -34.94 22.96 15.59
N SER A 44 -34.43 23.67 16.61
CA SER A 44 -33.90 23.33 17.95
C SER A 44 -34.08 21.88 18.47
N GLU A 45 -33.22 21.32 19.32
CA GLU A 45 -32.98 21.64 20.75
C GLU A 45 -31.62 21.03 21.16
N ASP A 46 -30.69 21.77 21.76
CA ASP A 46 -30.51 21.96 23.21
C ASP A 46 -29.98 20.72 23.96
N THR A 47 -28.70 20.75 24.37
CA THR A 47 -28.23 20.25 25.68
C THR A 47 -26.80 20.77 25.90
N ALA A 48 -26.71 21.77 26.77
CA ALA A 48 -25.50 22.20 27.45
C ALA A 48 -25.31 21.43 28.78
N GLU A 49 -24.20 21.74 29.46
CA GLU A 49 -23.72 21.33 30.80
C GLU A 49 -22.62 20.27 30.77
N ASP A 50 -21.34 20.61 30.93
CA ASP A 50 -20.63 21.26 32.07
C ASP A 50 -19.91 20.19 32.93
N THR A 51 -18.58 20.30 32.99
CA THR A 51 -17.78 20.42 34.23
C THR A 51 -16.32 20.06 33.94
N GLY A 52 -15.42 21.02 34.20
CA GLY A 52 -14.03 20.97 33.78
C GLY A 52 -13.06 20.28 34.73
N ALA A 53 -11.77 20.42 34.41
CA ALA A 53 -10.69 20.42 35.39
C ALA A 53 -9.47 21.14 34.79
N ALA A 54 -9.19 22.33 35.32
CA ALA A 54 -7.91 23.00 35.18
C ALA A 54 -6.86 22.25 36.02
N GLY A 55 -5.73 21.91 35.41
CA GLY A 55 -4.54 21.37 36.07
C GLY A 55 -3.34 22.22 35.71
N ASP A 56 -3.11 23.24 36.53
CA ASP A 56 -1.90 24.05 36.58
C ASP A 56 -0.75 23.23 37.18
N SER A 57 0.37 23.14 36.47
CA SER A 57 1.68 22.80 37.05
C SER A 57 2.76 23.42 36.16
N ALA A 58 3.12 24.64 36.54
CA ALA A 58 4.37 25.27 36.16
C ALA A 58 5.51 24.81 37.09
N ASP A 59 6.74 25.02 36.59
CA ASP A 59 8.05 24.92 37.26
C ASP A 59 8.74 23.54 37.25
N GLU A 60 9.75 23.37 36.37
CA GLU A 60 11.14 23.61 36.80
C GLU A 60 12.09 23.76 35.60
N THR A 61 12.87 24.84 35.64
CA THR A 61 13.98 25.18 34.75
C THR A 61 15.15 24.20 34.85
N GLY A 62 15.61 23.66 33.71
CA GLY A 62 16.90 23.00 33.56
C GLY A 62 17.55 23.38 32.23
N ALA A 63 18.47 24.35 32.26
CA ALA A 63 19.32 24.71 31.14
C ALA A 63 20.68 24.00 31.25
N ALA A 64 21.06 23.28 30.20
CA ALA A 64 22.42 22.84 29.77
C ALA A 64 22.21 21.59 28.89
N ALA A 65 22.84 21.36 27.75
CA ALA A 65 23.87 22.01 26.97
C ALA A 65 23.68 21.46 25.54
N ASP A 66 23.85 22.26 24.49
CA ASP A 66 25.00 22.09 23.57
C ASP A 66 25.24 20.62 23.16
N GLU A 67 24.45 20.12 22.20
CA GLU A 67 24.94 19.16 21.22
C GLU A 67 24.87 19.85 19.87
N ALA A 68 26.03 20.36 19.50
CA ALA A 68 26.32 20.87 18.18
C ALA A 68 26.31 19.70 17.19
N GLY A 69 25.45 19.82 16.17
CA GLY A 69 25.73 19.30 14.85
C GLY A 69 25.49 17.81 14.66
N GLU A 70 24.23 17.45 14.50
CA GLU A 70 23.88 16.54 13.42
C GLU A 70 22.62 17.11 12.77
N THR A 71 22.83 17.97 11.77
CA THR A 71 21.86 18.02 10.69
C THR A 71 21.88 16.61 10.14
N GLU A 72 20.96 15.75 10.58
CA GLU A 72 20.66 14.52 9.86
C GLU A 72 20.52 14.98 8.41
N ALA A 73 21.51 14.63 7.60
CA ALA A 73 21.36 14.74 6.18
C ALA A 73 20.16 13.85 5.94
N ALA A 74 18.97 14.45 5.80
CA ALA A 74 17.81 13.76 5.29
C ALA A 74 18.34 13.06 4.07
N GLY A 75 18.56 11.75 4.20
CA GLY A 75 19.04 10.92 3.12
C GLY A 75 18.17 11.30 1.96
N SER A 76 18.77 11.83 0.89
CA SER A 76 17.93 12.11 -0.26
C SER A 76 17.48 10.72 -0.69
N TYR A 77 16.20 10.41 -0.46
CA TYR A 77 15.47 9.30 -1.06
C TYR A 77 15.52 9.53 -2.58
N ALA A 78 16.71 9.58 -3.18
CA ALA A 78 16.94 10.10 -4.52
C ALA A 78 16.52 9.08 -5.57
N ASP A 79 16.33 7.83 -5.14
CA ASP A 79 15.73 6.80 -5.94
C ASP A 79 14.19 6.96 -5.93
N PRO A 80 13.55 7.01 -7.10
CA PRO A 80 12.10 7.18 -7.18
C PRO A 80 11.31 6.05 -6.51
N ALA A 81 11.86 4.83 -6.41
CA ALA A 81 11.21 3.73 -5.70
C ALA A 81 11.24 3.97 -4.18
N CYS A 82 12.32 4.55 -3.67
CA CYS A 82 12.44 4.97 -2.28
C CYS A 82 11.44 6.11 -1.95
N GLU A 83 11.28 7.09 -2.84
CA GLU A 83 10.26 8.14 -2.67
C GLU A 83 8.83 7.57 -2.70
N GLU A 84 8.54 6.67 -3.64
CA GLU A 84 7.22 6.05 -3.75
C GLU A 84 6.90 5.23 -2.49
N PHE A 85 7.87 4.45 -2.00
CA PHE A 85 7.64 3.57 -0.86
C PHE A 85 7.47 4.34 0.46
N PHE A 86 8.27 5.38 0.69
CA PHE A 86 8.31 6.10 1.98
C PHE A 86 7.63 7.47 1.99
N THR A 87 7.36 8.13 0.85
CA THR A 87 7.05 9.58 0.84
C THR A 87 5.78 9.98 0.09
N GLU A 88 5.29 9.24 -0.92
CA GLU A 88 4.15 9.69 -1.75
C GLU A 88 2.78 9.04 -1.45
N GLY A 89 1.79 9.87 -1.08
CA GLY A 89 0.35 9.53 -1.10
C GLY A 89 -0.20 8.74 0.10
N GLY A 90 0.56 8.67 1.20
CA GLY A 90 0.33 7.78 2.34
C GLY A 90 1.26 6.57 2.19
N PRO A 91 2.29 6.43 3.05
CA PRO A 91 3.46 5.63 2.71
C PRO A 91 3.08 4.16 2.52
N LEU A 92 3.63 3.54 1.48
CA LEU A 92 3.50 2.10 1.27
C LEU A 92 4.11 1.33 2.44
N ALA A 93 5.14 1.90 3.08
CA ALA A 93 5.71 1.40 4.33
C ALA A 93 4.65 1.20 5.43
N ASP A 94 3.92 2.25 5.82
CA ASP A 94 2.88 2.14 6.88
C ASP A 94 1.78 1.15 6.49
N ARG A 95 1.43 1.09 5.20
CA ARG A 95 0.46 0.11 4.70
C ARG A 95 0.99 -1.32 4.77
N ALA A 96 2.27 -1.54 4.49
CA ALA A 96 2.91 -2.83 4.64
C ALA A 96 2.98 -3.25 6.11
N ASP A 97 3.29 -2.32 7.02
CA ASP A 97 3.22 -2.56 8.47
C ASP A 97 1.82 -2.98 8.91
N ALA A 98 0.79 -2.20 8.56
CA ALA A 98 -0.60 -2.53 8.90
C ALA A 98 -1.06 -3.87 8.30
N ALA A 99 -0.66 -4.18 7.06
CA ALA A 99 -1.01 -5.45 6.43
C ALA A 99 -0.30 -6.65 7.10
N ARG A 100 0.95 -6.51 7.55
CA ARG A 100 1.64 -7.54 8.34
C ARG A 100 0.97 -7.78 9.68
N GLU A 101 0.53 -6.71 10.35
CA GLU A 101 -0.23 -6.82 11.59
C GLU A 101 -1.54 -7.59 11.36
N ALA A 102 -2.29 -7.23 10.31
CA ALA A 102 -3.53 -7.92 9.96
C ALA A 102 -3.32 -9.40 9.61
N ILE A 103 -2.24 -9.76 8.91
CA ILE A 103 -1.87 -11.16 8.63
C ILE A 103 -1.59 -11.90 9.94
N THR A 104 -0.80 -11.31 10.83
CA THR A 104 -0.41 -11.92 12.12
C THR A 104 -1.60 -12.10 13.05
N ALA A 105 -2.52 -11.14 13.05
CA ALA A 105 -3.77 -11.19 13.82
C ALA A 105 -4.79 -12.17 13.23
N GLY A 106 -4.63 -12.56 11.96
CA GLY A 106 -5.61 -13.38 11.25
C GLY A 106 -6.85 -12.59 10.83
N ASP A 107 -6.74 -11.28 10.64
CA ASP A 107 -7.85 -10.37 10.33
C ASP A 107 -8.25 -10.39 8.84
N ILE A 108 -7.47 -11.05 7.98
CA ILE A 108 -7.79 -11.26 6.56
C ILE A 108 -8.82 -12.38 6.42
N VAL A 109 -10.05 -12.11 6.84
CA VAL A 109 -11.14 -13.11 6.91
C VAL A 109 -12.16 -12.99 5.78
N ASP A 110 -12.08 -11.96 4.95
CA ASP A 110 -13.04 -11.68 3.89
C ASP A 110 -12.39 -11.12 2.61
N MET A 111 -13.16 -11.18 1.52
CA MET A 111 -12.71 -10.74 0.19
C MET A 111 -12.37 -9.24 0.11
N PRO A 112 -13.11 -8.31 0.75
CA PRO A 112 -12.69 -6.91 0.84
C PRO A 112 -11.30 -6.72 1.45
N THR A 113 -11.05 -7.31 2.61
CA THR A 113 -9.76 -7.18 3.33
C THR A 113 -8.63 -7.85 2.53
N TYR A 114 -8.88 -9.03 1.96
CA TYR A 114 -7.97 -9.66 1.01
C TYR A 114 -7.63 -8.77 -0.20
N SER A 115 -8.63 -8.08 -0.75
CA SER A 115 -8.43 -7.22 -1.92
C SER A 115 -7.47 -6.05 -1.62
N GLU A 116 -7.48 -5.53 -0.40
CA GLU A 116 -6.53 -4.48 0.03
C GLU A 116 -5.09 -5.00 0.07
N VAL A 117 -4.88 -6.21 0.61
CA VAL A 117 -3.57 -6.89 0.62
C VAL A 117 -3.09 -7.18 -0.81
N ASN A 118 -3.97 -7.68 -1.68
CA ASN A 118 -3.63 -7.95 -3.08
C ASN A 118 -3.27 -6.66 -3.85
N LEU A 119 -3.97 -5.55 -3.60
CA LEU A 119 -3.63 -4.25 -4.20
C LEU A 119 -2.29 -3.70 -3.68
N LEU A 120 -2.02 -3.85 -2.38
CA LEU A 120 -0.73 -3.49 -1.81
C LEU A 120 0.40 -4.30 -2.46
N LYS A 121 0.22 -5.62 -2.55
CA LYS A 121 1.15 -6.56 -3.18
C LYS A 121 1.51 -6.14 -4.61
N GLN A 122 0.49 -5.81 -5.41
CA GLN A 122 0.68 -5.37 -6.79
C GLN A 122 1.43 -4.04 -6.88
N ARG A 123 1.18 -3.11 -5.96
CA ARG A 123 1.87 -1.83 -5.96
C ARG A 123 3.34 -1.99 -5.57
N ILE A 124 3.65 -2.78 -4.54
CA ILE A 124 5.04 -3.07 -4.15
C ILE A 124 5.80 -3.78 -5.29
N ASP A 125 5.18 -4.75 -5.98
CA ASP A 125 5.78 -5.39 -7.16
C ASP A 125 6.08 -4.39 -8.28
N ALA A 126 5.16 -3.45 -8.53
CA ALA A 126 5.35 -2.42 -9.55
C ALA A 126 6.52 -1.48 -9.19
N THR A 127 6.59 -1.06 -7.93
CA THR A 127 7.71 -0.27 -7.40
C THR A 127 9.03 -1.05 -7.55
N ALA A 128 9.07 -2.31 -7.11
CA ALA A 128 10.24 -3.18 -7.21
C ALA A 128 10.72 -3.39 -8.64
N SER A 129 9.81 -3.52 -9.61
CA SER A 129 10.15 -3.70 -11.03
C SER A 129 10.85 -2.49 -11.66
N SER A 130 10.73 -1.31 -11.05
CA SER A 130 11.33 -0.06 -11.54
C SER A 130 12.60 0.34 -10.77
N ALA A 131 12.84 -0.30 -9.63
CA ALA A 131 13.94 -0.02 -8.72
C ALA A 131 15.28 -0.63 -9.20
N PRO A 132 16.43 -0.08 -8.75
CA PRO A 132 17.72 -0.74 -8.85
C PRO A 132 17.72 -2.13 -8.19
N GLU A 133 18.60 -3.04 -8.62
CA GLU A 133 18.61 -4.45 -8.18
C GLU A 133 18.62 -4.62 -6.65
N ASP A 134 19.44 -3.84 -5.94
CA ASP A 134 19.55 -3.92 -4.48
C ASP A 134 18.24 -3.51 -3.78
N ILE A 135 17.59 -2.44 -4.25
CA ILE A 135 16.31 -1.93 -3.73
C ILE A 135 15.15 -2.85 -4.13
N SER A 136 15.16 -3.35 -5.37
CA SER A 136 14.18 -4.29 -5.90
C SER A 136 14.14 -5.57 -5.08
N THR A 137 15.31 -6.11 -4.74
CA THR A 137 15.43 -7.31 -3.90
C THR A 137 14.78 -7.10 -2.53
N LEU A 138 15.11 -6.00 -1.86
CA LEU A 138 14.53 -5.67 -0.55
C LEU A 138 13.01 -5.46 -0.64
N LEU A 139 12.52 -4.77 -1.67
CA LEU A 139 11.07 -4.58 -1.88
C LEU A 139 10.34 -5.90 -2.11
N LEU A 140 10.94 -6.86 -2.81
CA LEU A 140 10.36 -8.19 -3.01
C LEU A 140 10.35 -9.01 -1.71
N GLU A 141 11.35 -8.86 -0.86
CA GLU A 141 11.38 -9.47 0.48
C GLU A 141 10.32 -8.84 1.40
N VAL A 142 10.15 -7.51 1.36
CA VAL A 142 9.02 -6.83 2.01
C VAL A 142 7.69 -7.38 1.50
N ASN A 143 7.57 -7.68 0.20
CA ASN A 143 6.34 -8.16 -0.41
C ASN A 143 6.01 -9.65 -0.15
N ALA A 144 6.98 -10.43 0.34
CA ALA A 144 6.88 -11.88 0.45
C ALA A 144 5.61 -12.39 1.20
N PRO A 145 5.26 -11.90 2.41
CA PRO A 145 4.08 -12.39 3.12
C PRO A 145 2.76 -12.03 2.41
N PHE A 146 2.73 -10.92 1.65
CA PHE A 146 1.55 -10.54 0.87
C PHE A 146 1.40 -11.43 -0.36
N ALA A 147 2.50 -11.82 -1.00
CA ALA A 147 2.49 -12.80 -2.07
C ALA A 147 2.01 -14.17 -1.58
N GLU A 148 2.52 -14.64 -0.43
CA GLU A 148 2.07 -15.90 0.19
C GLU A 148 0.58 -15.88 0.55
N THR A 149 0.09 -14.75 1.09
CA THR A 149 -1.35 -14.55 1.36
C THR A 149 -2.17 -14.68 0.08
N VAL A 150 -1.73 -14.03 -1.01
CA VAL A 150 -2.42 -14.06 -2.30
C VAL A 150 -2.43 -15.46 -2.91
N ASP A 151 -1.30 -16.17 -2.83
CA ASP A 151 -1.18 -17.53 -3.33
C ASP A 151 -2.11 -18.48 -2.55
N ALA A 152 -2.13 -18.39 -1.21
CA ALA A 152 -2.99 -19.21 -0.35
C ALA A 152 -4.48 -19.04 -0.69
N VAL A 153 -4.95 -17.79 -0.88
CA VAL A 153 -6.34 -17.49 -1.27
C VAL A 153 -6.67 -17.99 -2.67
N ASN A 154 -5.78 -17.75 -3.65
CA ASN A 154 -6.02 -18.13 -5.04
C ASN A 154 -5.97 -19.65 -5.27
N GLU A 155 -5.23 -20.40 -4.45
CA GLU A 155 -5.29 -21.87 -4.44
C GLU A 155 -6.65 -22.41 -3.97
N GLY A 156 -7.51 -21.54 -3.41
CA GLY A 156 -8.92 -21.83 -3.13
C GLY A 156 -9.15 -22.81 -1.97
N SER A 157 -8.09 -23.21 -1.26
CA SER A 157 -8.16 -24.16 -0.15
C SER A 157 -8.45 -23.50 1.21
N VAL A 158 -8.32 -22.17 1.28
CA VAL A 158 -8.48 -21.37 2.51
C VAL A 158 -9.83 -20.68 2.61
N VAL A 159 -10.68 -20.72 1.57
CA VAL A 159 -12.00 -20.10 1.56
C VAL A 159 -13.06 -21.19 1.79
N ASP A 160 -13.89 -21.03 2.82
CA ASP A 160 -14.94 -21.99 3.15
C ASP A 160 -16.26 -21.76 2.38
N GLU A 161 -17.28 -22.59 2.66
CA GLU A 161 -18.59 -22.51 2.01
C GLU A 161 -19.34 -21.20 2.29
N ASP A 162 -19.01 -20.53 3.40
CA ASP A 162 -19.60 -19.25 3.81
C ASP A 162 -18.80 -18.04 3.27
N GLY A 163 -17.69 -18.30 2.57
CA GLY A 163 -16.81 -17.27 2.00
C GLY A 163 -15.82 -16.68 3.00
N VAL A 164 -15.62 -17.33 4.15
CA VAL A 164 -14.65 -16.92 5.16
C VAL A 164 -13.27 -17.44 4.77
N ILE A 165 -12.27 -16.57 4.86
CA ILE A 165 -10.87 -16.88 4.58
C ILE A 165 -10.19 -17.32 5.88
N THR A 166 -9.50 -18.46 5.85
CA THR A 166 -8.67 -18.98 6.95
C THR A 166 -7.25 -19.23 6.44
N LEU A 167 -6.38 -18.22 6.56
CA LEU A 167 -5.00 -18.30 6.12
C LEU A 167 -4.16 -19.25 6.99
N PRO A 168 -3.13 -19.89 6.43
CA PRO A 168 -2.09 -20.53 7.23
C PRO A 168 -1.31 -19.49 8.04
N GLU A 169 -0.49 -19.95 8.99
CA GLU A 169 0.49 -19.09 9.65
C GLU A 169 1.55 -18.65 8.62
N ILE A 170 1.59 -17.34 8.34
CA ILE A 170 2.53 -16.71 7.40
C ILE A 170 3.57 -15.96 8.22
N ASP A 171 4.85 -16.21 7.94
CA ASP A 171 5.95 -15.49 8.60
C ASP A 171 6.11 -14.09 8.02
N VAL A 172 5.97 -13.07 8.88
CA VAL A 172 6.10 -11.65 8.51
C VAL A 172 7.43 -11.05 8.94
N GLN A 173 8.25 -11.75 9.73
CA GLN A 173 9.46 -11.18 10.34
C GLN A 173 10.48 -10.77 9.27
N GLY A 174 10.72 -11.64 8.28
CA GLY A 174 11.64 -11.33 7.18
C GLY A 174 11.23 -10.09 6.38
N SER A 175 9.93 -9.83 6.24
CA SER A 175 9.41 -8.63 5.57
C SER A 175 9.64 -7.35 6.39
N ALA A 176 9.49 -7.42 7.71
CA ALA A 176 9.76 -6.30 8.60
C ALA A 176 11.26 -5.97 8.64
N ASP A 177 12.12 -6.98 8.71
CA ASP A 177 13.58 -6.82 8.68
C ASP A 177 14.02 -6.19 7.34
N ALA A 178 13.49 -6.69 6.21
CA ALA A 178 13.75 -6.14 4.89
C ALA A 178 13.31 -4.66 4.74
N GLN A 179 12.21 -4.26 5.39
CA GLN A 179 11.77 -2.86 5.38
C GLN A 179 12.77 -1.94 6.13
N ALA A 180 13.30 -2.39 7.26
CA ALA A 180 14.31 -1.63 8.00
C ALA A 180 15.64 -1.53 7.22
N GLU A 181 16.03 -2.60 6.54
CA GLU A 181 17.18 -2.57 5.63
C GLU A 181 16.95 -1.65 4.43
N LEU A 182 15.74 -1.65 3.88
CA LEU A 182 15.33 -0.76 2.79
C LEU A 182 15.38 0.71 3.20
N GLU A 183 14.91 1.06 4.40
CA GLU A 183 15.01 2.42 4.94
C GLU A 183 16.48 2.88 5.01
N THR A 184 17.36 2.01 5.51
CA THR A 184 18.81 2.27 5.57
C THR A 184 19.41 2.46 4.17
N ALA A 185 19.05 1.61 3.21
CA ALA A 185 19.54 1.68 1.84
C ALA A 185 19.06 2.94 1.11
N CYS A 186 17.82 3.39 1.37
CA CYS A 186 17.24 4.59 0.80
C CYS A 186 17.79 5.89 1.41
N ALA A 187 18.26 5.84 2.67
CA ALA A 187 18.86 6.99 3.34
C ALA A 187 20.28 7.33 2.86
N GLY A 188 21.01 6.38 2.28
CA GLY A 188 22.33 6.60 1.66
C GLY A 188 23.51 6.63 2.64
#